data_AF-W6S4J2-F1
#
_entry.id   AF-W6S4J2-F1
#
_cell.length_a   1.000
_cell.length_b   1.000
_cell.length_c   1.000
_cell.angle_alpha   90.00
_cell.angle_beta   90.00
_cell.angle_gamma   90.00
#
_symmetry.space_group_name_H-M   'P 1'
#
loop_
_entity.id
_entity.type
_entity.pdbx_description
1 polymer ?
#
loop_
_entity_poly.entity_id
_entity_poly.type
_entity_poly.pdbx_seq_one_letter_code
_entity_poly.pdbx_strand_id
1 'polypeptide(L)'
;MRKLIVYILSLIIVFTGYFSQVTKNSDENDTKVVETYIEVYSNDSKDIEARVKNYIINSQGNKSEAEKIKWSKTFLDKVDIESLYNQYISNGGEADDLNKFANYITLNAPIRDDWEDLFKKEVYDTYGEKITKLEYLGKDLYQAYIKKNNVEIPYVVVSSRTGYFHG
;
A
#
# COMPACT_ATOMS: atom_id res chain seq x y z
N MET A 1 52.59 -2.22 -20.59
CA MET A 1 52.11 -1.29 -21.63
C MET A 1 50.63 -1.51 -21.85
N ARG A 2 49.86 -0.42 -21.82
CA ARG A 2 48.48 -0.20 -22.29
C ARG A 2 47.32 -1.02 -21.67
N LYS A 3 46.62 -0.28 -20.80
CA LYS A 3 45.19 -0.36 -20.46
C LYS A 3 44.32 -0.49 -21.72
N LEU A 4 43.21 -1.23 -21.63
CA LEU A 4 41.94 -0.76 -22.19
C LEU A 4 40.77 -1.42 -21.43
N ILE A 5 40.09 -0.61 -20.62
CA ILE A 5 38.75 -0.87 -20.10
C ILE A 5 37.80 -0.65 -21.27
N VAL A 6 37.02 -1.66 -21.64
CA VAL A 6 35.94 -1.50 -22.61
C VAL A 6 34.63 -1.43 -21.83
N TYR A 7 34.08 -0.22 -21.75
CA TYR A 7 32.69 0.03 -21.41
C TYR A 7 31.82 -0.53 -22.54
N ILE A 8 30.97 -1.51 -22.24
CA ILE A 8 29.82 -1.82 -23.11
C ILE A 8 28.65 -1.00 -22.57
N LEU A 9 28.41 0.16 -23.21
CA LEU A 9 27.11 0.79 -23.17
C LEU A 9 26.14 -0.14 -23.90
N SER A 10 25.29 -0.84 -23.15
CA SER A 10 24.11 -1.48 -23.71
C SER A 10 23.11 -0.38 -24.07
N LEU A 11 23.13 -0.02 -25.35
CA LEU A 11 22.15 0.83 -26.01
C LEU A 11 20.77 0.15 -25.91
N ILE A 12 19.93 0.55 -24.95
CA ILE A 12 18.52 0.13 -24.95
C ILE A 12 17.82 0.94 -26.03
N ILE A 13 17.53 0.27 -27.15
CA ILE A 13 16.71 0.80 -28.23
C ILE A 13 15.29 0.95 -27.67
N VAL A 14 14.85 2.20 -27.44
CA VAL A 14 13.44 2.49 -27.16
C VAL A 14 12.72 2.50 -28.51
N PHE A 15 12.10 1.37 -28.82
CA PHE A 15 11.23 1.24 -29.98
C PHE A 15 9.83 1.75 -29.58
N THR A 16 9.51 3.00 -29.88
CA THR A 16 8.10 3.43 -29.91
C THR A 16 7.51 2.99 -31.25
N GLY A 17 7.04 1.75 -31.29
CA GLY A 17 6.27 1.21 -32.42
C GLY A 17 4.86 0.86 -31.97
N TYR A 18 3.87 1.55 -32.50
CA TYR A 18 2.49 1.05 -32.49
C TYR A 18 2.43 -0.15 -33.45
N PHE A 19 2.22 -1.35 -32.92
CA PHE A 19 1.99 -2.54 -33.74
C PHE A 19 0.51 -2.92 -33.65
N SER A 20 -0.28 -2.48 -34.63
CA SER A 20 -1.62 -3.03 -34.86
C SER A 20 -1.48 -4.30 -35.68
N GLN A 21 -1.72 -5.47 -35.08
CA GLN A 21 -1.93 -6.68 -35.87
C GLN A 21 -3.36 -6.69 -36.41
N VAL A 22 -3.52 -6.42 -37.70
CA VAL A 22 -4.77 -6.73 -38.42
C VAL A 22 -4.68 -8.18 -38.90
N THR A 23 -5.33 -9.10 -38.20
CA THR A 23 -5.65 -10.41 -38.76
C THR A 23 -6.91 -10.26 -39.60
N LYS A 24 -6.77 -10.30 -40.94
CA LYS A 24 -7.91 -10.45 -41.84
C LYS A 24 -8.40 -11.90 -41.77
N ASN A 25 -9.54 -12.11 -41.10
CA ASN A 25 -10.41 -13.22 -41.43
C ASN A 25 -11.60 -12.67 -42.20
N SER A 26 -11.77 -13.17 -43.43
CA SER A 26 -13.03 -13.09 -44.16
C SER A 26 -14.07 -13.86 -43.36
N ASP A 27 -15.08 -13.18 -42.86
CA ASP A 27 -16.50 -13.46 -43.10
C ASP A 27 -17.35 -12.66 -42.12
N GLU A 28 -18.43 -12.07 -42.64
CA GLU A 28 -19.44 -11.29 -41.92
C GLU A 28 -19.90 -11.99 -40.63
N ASN A 29 -19.68 -11.36 -39.48
CA ASN A 29 -20.72 -11.06 -38.48
C ASN A 29 -20.15 -10.26 -37.30
N ASP A 30 -20.99 -9.33 -36.84
CA ASP A 30 -20.81 -8.33 -35.79
C ASP A 30 -19.95 -8.80 -34.60
N THR A 31 -18.71 -8.31 -34.52
CA THR A 31 -17.75 -8.66 -33.46
C THR A 31 -17.41 -7.43 -32.63
N LYS A 32 -17.88 -7.40 -31.39
CA LYS A 32 -17.45 -6.45 -30.34
C LYS A 32 -15.94 -6.55 -30.18
N VAL A 33 -15.25 -5.45 -30.46
CA VAL A 33 -13.81 -5.29 -30.18
C VAL A 33 -13.64 -5.31 -28.65
N VAL A 34 -13.16 -6.42 -28.11
CA VAL A 34 -12.72 -6.47 -26.71
C VAL A 34 -11.29 -5.93 -26.68
N GLU A 35 -11.17 -4.63 -26.47
CA GLU A 35 -9.89 -3.96 -26.23
C GLU A 35 -9.31 -4.49 -24.92
N THR A 36 -8.31 -5.35 -25.02
CA THR A 36 -7.54 -5.81 -23.87
C THR A 36 -6.40 -4.82 -23.68
N TYR A 37 -6.57 -3.90 -22.74
CA TYR A 37 -5.56 -2.94 -22.35
C TYR A 37 -4.53 -3.62 -21.44
N ILE A 38 -3.33 -3.87 -21.98
CA ILE A 38 -2.18 -4.26 -21.16
C ILE A 38 -1.42 -2.96 -20.85
N GLU A 39 -1.63 -2.40 -19.67
CA GLU A 39 -0.80 -1.30 -19.14
C GLU A 39 0.59 -1.84 -18.81
N VAL A 40 1.59 -1.35 -19.55
CA VAL A 40 3.00 -1.60 -19.26
C VAL A 40 3.44 -0.56 -18.23
N TYR A 41 3.63 -1.00 -16.98
CA TYR A 41 4.06 -0.14 -15.87
C TYR A 41 5.50 0.35 -16.05
N SER A 42 5.69 1.66 -16.02
CA SER A 42 7.01 2.27 -15.84
C SER A 42 7.44 2.14 -14.36
N ASN A 43 8.69 1.74 -14.12
CA ASN A 43 9.34 1.73 -12.80
C ASN A 43 9.58 3.16 -12.26
N ASP A 44 8.52 3.95 -12.06
CA ASP A 44 8.55 5.25 -11.41
C ASP A 44 8.14 5.08 -9.93
N SER A 45 8.84 5.73 -8.99
CA SER A 45 8.56 5.61 -7.55
C SER A 45 7.14 6.10 -7.19
N LYS A 46 6.60 7.03 -7.98
CA LYS A 46 5.22 7.51 -7.83
C LYS A 46 4.17 6.51 -8.28
N ASP A 47 4.49 5.67 -9.27
CA ASP A 47 3.60 4.60 -9.73
C ASP A 47 3.45 3.53 -8.65
N ILE A 48 4.56 3.09 -8.05
CA ILE A 48 4.54 2.06 -7.01
C ILE A 48 3.81 2.53 -5.75
N GLU A 49 3.93 3.80 -5.36
CA GLU A 49 3.18 4.36 -4.23
C GLU A 49 1.67 4.23 -4.42
N ALA A 50 1.16 4.70 -5.56
CA ALA A 50 -0.26 4.64 -5.85
C ALA A 50 -0.77 3.19 -5.88
N ARG A 51 -0.01 2.30 -6.53
CA ARG A 51 -0.34 0.88 -6.65
C ARG A 51 -0.38 0.17 -5.29
N VAL A 52 0.62 0.38 -4.44
CA VAL A 52 0.67 -0.28 -3.13
C VAL A 52 -0.40 0.27 -2.17
N LYS A 53 -0.67 1.58 -2.20
CA LYS A 53 -1.77 2.17 -1.42
C LYS A 53 -3.12 1.60 -1.85
N ASN A 54 -3.37 1.50 -3.16
CA ASN A 54 -4.57 0.87 -3.68
C ASN A 54 -4.66 -0.61 -3.31
N TYR A 55 -3.54 -1.35 -3.37
CA TYR A 55 -3.48 -2.74 -2.94
C TYR A 55 -3.93 -2.89 -1.47
N ILE A 56 -3.34 -2.12 -0.56
CA ILE A 56 -3.65 -2.19 0.88
C ILE A 56 -5.13 -1.85 1.14
N ILE A 57 -5.66 -0.78 0.55
CA ILE A 57 -7.00 -0.28 0.88
C ILE A 57 -8.12 -1.06 0.14
N ASN A 58 -7.91 -1.41 -1.13
CA ASN A 58 -8.98 -1.86 -2.02
C ASN A 58 -8.77 -3.26 -2.61
N SER A 59 -7.53 -3.75 -2.76
CA SER A 59 -7.25 -4.92 -3.61
C SER A 59 -6.60 -6.07 -2.84
N GLN A 60 -7.40 -6.73 -1.99
CA GLN A 60 -7.04 -7.96 -1.26
C GLN A 60 -8.19 -8.99 -1.26
N GLY A 61 -9.04 -8.99 -2.29
CA GLY A 61 -10.30 -9.76 -2.31
C GLY A 61 -10.14 -11.28 -2.31
N ASN A 62 -8.96 -11.80 -2.64
CA ASN A 62 -8.64 -13.22 -2.59
C ASN A 62 -8.17 -13.70 -1.20
N LYS A 63 -8.03 -12.80 -0.22
CA LYS A 63 -7.61 -13.10 1.15
C LYS A 63 -8.80 -13.10 2.10
N SER A 64 -8.78 -13.95 3.12
CA SER A 64 -9.72 -13.87 4.23
C SER A 64 -9.53 -12.58 5.03
N GLU A 65 -10.52 -12.16 5.81
CA GLU A 65 -10.43 -10.95 6.66
C GLU A 65 -9.27 -10.97 7.66
N ALA A 66 -8.82 -12.16 8.07
CA ALA A 66 -7.67 -12.32 8.98
C ALA A 66 -6.32 -12.17 8.26
N GLU A 67 -6.26 -12.44 6.95
CA GLU A 67 -5.04 -12.37 6.15
C GLU A 67 -4.84 -11.00 5.49
N LYS A 68 -5.87 -10.16 5.47
CA LYS A 68 -5.79 -8.81 4.92
C LYS A 68 -4.86 -7.94 5.74
N ILE A 69 -4.01 -7.20 5.05
CA ILE A 69 -3.26 -6.09 5.61
C ILE A 69 -4.24 -4.96 5.87
N LYS A 70 -4.24 -4.41 7.09
CA LYS A 70 -5.23 -3.40 7.52
C LYS A 70 -4.55 -2.13 7.98
N TRP A 71 -4.99 -1.02 7.40
CA TRP A 71 -4.47 0.31 7.63
C TRP A 71 -5.61 1.32 7.69
N SER A 72 -5.48 2.33 8.55
CA SER A 72 -6.23 3.58 8.37
C SER A 72 -5.69 4.26 7.12
N LYS A 73 -6.60 4.78 6.28
CA LYS A 73 -6.23 5.55 5.10
C LYS A 73 -5.46 6.82 5.49
N THR A 74 -5.89 7.50 6.55
CA THR A 74 -5.24 8.72 7.05
C THR A 74 -3.82 8.46 7.52
N PHE A 75 -3.56 7.29 8.10
CA PHE A 75 -2.21 6.87 8.47
C PHE A 75 -1.37 6.54 7.25
N LEU A 76 -1.90 5.70 6.35
CA LEU A 76 -1.18 5.26 5.16
C LEU A 76 -0.80 6.42 4.23
N ASP A 77 -1.67 7.43 4.11
CA ASP A 77 -1.42 8.61 3.29
C ASP A 77 -0.25 9.47 3.81
N LYS A 78 0.12 9.33 5.09
CA LYS A 78 1.24 10.04 5.73
C LYS A 78 2.55 9.26 5.75
N VAL A 79 2.57 8.03 5.21
CA VAL A 79 3.78 7.21 5.14
C VAL A 79 4.64 7.66 3.96
N ASP A 80 5.95 7.78 4.19
CA ASP A 80 6.94 7.96 3.14
C ASP A 80 7.20 6.62 2.43
N ILE A 81 6.33 6.31 1.46
CA ILE A 81 6.36 5.04 0.72
C ILE A 81 7.58 4.95 -0.19
N GLU A 82 8.04 6.05 -0.76
CA GLU A 82 9.23 6.09 -1.61
C GLU A 82 10.48 5.68 -0.84
N SER A 83 10.69 6.25 0.36
CA SER A 83 11.81 5.87 1.22
C SER A 83 11.75 4.39 1.61
N LEU A 84 10.57 3.89 1.99
CA LEU A 84 10.39 2.47 2.32
C LEU A 84 10.61 1.56 1.10
N TYR A 85 10.20 1.98 -0.09
CA TYR A 85 10.42 1.23 -1.32
C TYR A 85 11.92 1.12 -1.64
N ASN A 86 12.65 2.23 -1.57
CA ASN A 86 14.10 2.24 -1.80
C ASN A 86 14.84 1.33 -0.80
N GLN A 87 14.42 1.31 0.46
CA GLN A 87 14.95 0.40 1.47
C GLN A 87 14.59 -1.07 1.18
N TYR A 88 13.35 -1.32 0.75
CA TYR A 88 12.89 -2.67 0.39
C TYR A 88 13.71 -3.24 -0.77
N ILE A 89 13.92 -2.46 -1.84
CA ILE A 89 14.72 -2.89 -3.01
C ILE A 89 16.20 -3.06 -2.65
N SER A 90 16.79 -2.16 -1.87
CA SER A 90 18.20 -2.28 -1.47
C SER A 90 18.46 -3.52 -0.62
N ASN A 91 17.46 -3.99 0.12
CA ASN A 91 17.48 -5.23 0.89
C ASN A 91 17.14 -6.49 0.05
N GLY A 92 17.06 -6.38 -1.28
CA GLY A 92 16.78 -7.50 -2.18
C GLY A 92 15.29 -7.82 -2.37
N GLY A 93 14.41 -6.87 -2.06
CA GLY A 93 12.98 -6.99 -2.29
C GLY A 93 12.61 -7.12 -3.78
N GLU A 94 11.48 -7.77 -4.04
CA GLU A 94 10.92 -7.94 -5.39
C GLU A 94 10.05 -6.74 -5.77
N ALA A 95 10.47 -5.97 -6.78
CA ALA A 95 9.84 -4.71 -7.20
C ALA A 95 8.36 -4.82 -7.56
N ASP A 96 7.97 -5.90 -8.24
CA ASP A 96 6.61 -6.07 -8.76
C ASP A 96 5.66 -6.82 -7.81
N ASP A 97 6.16 -7.30 -6.66
CA ASP A 97 5.33 -8.00 -5.67
C ASP A 97 4.75 -7.01 -4.64
N LEU A 98 3.57 -6.47 -4.97
CA LEU A 98 2.83 -5.55 -4.10
C LEU A 98 2.47 -6.16 -2.74
N ASN A 99 2.23 -7.47 -2.67
CA ASN A 99 1.89 -8.12 -1.41
C ASN A 99 3.11 -8.17 -0.48
N LYS A 100 4.29 -8.52 -0.98
CA LYS A 100 5.53 -8.48 -0.19
C LYS A 100 5.86 -7.05 0.23
N PHE A 101 5.75 -6.08 -0.68
CA PHE A 101 6.05 -4.71 -0.34
C PHE A 101 5.04 -4.12 0.68
N ALA A 102 3.75 -4.41 0.56
CA ALA A 102 2.74 -3.99 1.54
C ALA A 102 3.00 -4.58 2.94
N ASN A 103 3.44 -5.85 3.03
CA ASN A 103 3.87 -6.45 4.29
C ASN A 103 5.13 -5.75 4.83
N TYR A 104 6.10 -5.44 3.97
CA TYR A 104 7.29 -4.70 4.36
C TYR A 104 6.94 -3.32 4.96
N ILE A 105 6.04 -2.57 4.32
CA ILE A 105 5.52 -1.29 4.84
C ILE A 105 4.90 -1.50 6.22
N THR A 106 4.05 -2.52 6.38
CA THR A 106 3.37 -2.81 7.66
C THR A 106 4.35 -3.12 8.79
N LEU A 107 5.48 -3.74 8.50
CA LEU A 107 6.49 -4.08 9.51
C LEU A 107 7.47 -2.93 9.81
N ASN A 108 7.74 -2.07 8.83
CA ASN A 108 8.86 -1.12 8.90
C ASN A 108 8.46 0.36 8.88
N ALA A 109 7.21 0.70 8.55
CA ALA A 109 6.76 2.09 8.60
C ALA A 109 6.91 2.64 10.02
N PRO A 110 7.52 3.82 10.23
CA PRO A 110 7.74 4.36 11.57
C PRO A 110 6.41 4.62 12.27
N ILE A 111 6.38 4.38 13.59
CA ILE A 111 5.27 4.85 14.44
C ILE A 111 5.42 6.37 14.54
N ARG A 112 4.38 7.10 14.16
CA ARG A 112 4.39 8.56 14.16
C ARG A 112 4.20 9.09 15.57
N ASP A 113 4.84 10.20 15.93
CA ASP A 113 4.67 10.82 17.24
C ASP A 113 3.24 11.34 17.48
N ASP A 114 2.52 11.70 16.41
CA ASP A 114 1.14 12.21 16.43
C ASP A 114 0.06 11.11 16.25
N TRP A 115 0.43 9.83 16.37
CA TRP A 115 -0.50 8.72 16.11
C TRP A 115 -1.75 8.77 17.00
N GLU A 116 -1.60 9.13 18.28
CA GLU A 116 -2.73 9.17 19.20
C GLU A 116 -3.78 10.18 18.78
N ASP A 117 -3.36 11.38 18.38
CA ASP A 117 -4.27 12.46 18.00
C ASP A 117 -4.97 12.15 16.69
N LEU A 118 -4.27 11.56 15.72
CA LEU A 118 -4.85 11.08 14.47
C LEU A 118 -5.92 10.01 14.75
N PHE A 119 -5.60 9.01 15.56
CA PHE A 119 -6.53 7.96 15.94
C PHE A 119 -7.76 8.51 16.68
N LYS A 120 -7.56 9.34 17.72
CA LYS A 120 -8.67 9.93 18.51
C LYS A 120 -9.59 10.76 17.62
N LYS A 121 -9.02 11.53 16.69
CA LYS A 121 -9.79 12.30 15.71
C LYS A 121 -10.60 11.37 14.79
N GLU A 122 -9.97 10.33 14.25
CA GLU A 122 -10.63 9.39 13.34
C GLU A 122 -11.79 8.63 14.00
N VAL A 123 -11.63 8.21 15.27
CA VAL A 123 -12.72 7.61 16.05
C VAL A 123 -13.86 8.61 16.26
N TYR A 124 -13.55 9.85 16.62
CA TYR A 124 -14.57 10.87 16.83
C TYR A 124 -15.32 11.22 15.54
N ASP A 125 -14.60 11.38 14.43
CA ASP A 125 -15.21 11.69 13.12
C ASP A 125 -16.08 10.52 12.62
N THR A 126 -15.70 9.27 12.91
CA THR A 126 -16.39 8.07 12.42
C THR A 126 -17.57 7.66 13.30
N TYR A 127 -17.43 7.76 14.63
CA TYR A 127 -18.42 7.22 15.58
C TYR A 127 -18.98 8.26 16.57
N GLY A 128 -18.42 9.46 16.63
CA GLY A 128 -18.79 10.48 17.61
C GLY A 128 -18.30 10.20 19.04
N GLU A 129 -17.51 9.14 19.24
CA GLU A 129 -17.02 8.72 20.55
C GLU A 129 -15.69 9.40 20.89
N LYS A 130 -15.50 9.74 22.17
CA LYS A 130 -14.26 10.35 22.67
C LYS A 130 -13.48 9.33 23.47
N ILE A 131 -12.26 9.03 23.02
CA ILE A 131 -11.34 8.16 23.74
C ILE A 131 -10.86 8.86 25.01
N THR A 132 -10.98 8.19 26.16
CA THR A 132 -10.58 8.72 27.47
C THR A 132 -9.27 8.14 27.99
N LYS A 133 -8.94 6.91 27.59
CA LYS A 133 -7.74 6.19 28.00
C LYS A 133 -7.23 5.30 26.87
N LEU A 134 -5.91 5.17 26.80
CA LEU A 134 -5.21 4.19 25.99
C LEU A 134 -4.37 3.30 26.93
N GLU A 135 -4.49 1.99 26.79
CA GLU A 135 -3.74 1.00 27.56
C GLU A 135 -2.88 0.15 26.63
N TYR A 136 -1.57 0.11 26.89
CA TYR A 136 -0.63 -0.61 26.05
C TYR A 136 -0.80 -2.13 26.19
N LEU A 137 -0.93 -2.84 25.06
CA LEU A 137 -1.11 -4.30 25.00
C LEU A 137 0.16 -5.04 24.55
N GLY A 138 1.20 -4.33 24.11
CA GLY A 138 2.42 -4.90 23.56
C GLY A 138 2.62 -4.61 22.07
N LYS A 139 3.89 -4.65 21.63
CA LYS A 139 4.32 -4.24 20.29
C LYS A 139 3.86 -2.80 19.99
N ASP A 140 2.95 -2.64 19.05
CA ASP A 140 2.36 -1.39 18.60
C ASP A 140 0.86 -1.30 18.93
N LEU A 141 0.31 -2.22 19.74
CA LEU A 141 -1.13 -2.32 20.03
C LEU A 141 -1.55 -1.64 21.33
N TYR A 142 -2.71 -0.99 21.29
CA TYR A 142 -3.32 -0.32 22.44
C TYR A 142 -4.83 -0.61 22.53
N GLN A 143 -5.34 -0.88 23.73
CA GLN A 143 -6.76 -0.87 24.03
C GLN A 143 -7.22 0.56 24.29
N ALA A 144 -8.18 1.05 23.50
CA ALA A 144 -8.83 2.32 23.72
C ALA A 144 -10.11 2.16 24.54
N TYR A 145 -10.38 3.14 25.39
CA TYR A 145 -11.56 3.20 26.27
C TYR A 145 -12.38 4.45 25.98
N ILE A 146 -13.68 4.34 26.22
CA ILE A 146 -14.64 5.45 26.19
C ILE A 146 -15.40 5.50 27.52
N LYS A 147 -16.06 6.63 27.79
CA LYS A 147 -16.89 6.79 28.99
C LYS A 147 -18.37 6.73 28.65
N LYS A 148 -19.07 5.71 29.15
CA LYS A 148 -20.54 5.58 29.07
C LYS A 148 -21.14 5.54 30.46
N ASN A 149 -22.15 6.38 30.73
CA ASN A 149 -22.79 6.49 32.05
C ASN A 149 -21.79 6.64 33.21
N ASN A 150 -20.78 7.47 33.01
CA ASN A 150 -19.65 7.68 33.93
C ASN A 150 -18.73 6.48 34.20
N VAL A 151 -18.88 5.36 33.48
CA VAL A 151 -18.01 4.19 33.56
C VAL A 151 -17.10 4.13 32.34
N GLU A 152 -15.81 3.86 32.56
CA GLU A 152 -14.87 3.59 31.48
C GLU A 152 -15.01 2.14 31.00
N ILE A 153 -15.20 1.95 29.70
CA ILE A 153 -15.37 0.64 29.08
C ILE A 153 -14.40 0.48 27.89
N PRO A 154 -13.88 -0.72 27.63
CA PRO A 154 -13.08 -0.99 26.43
C PRO A 154 -13.95 -0.77 25.20
N TYR A 155 -13.36 -0.20 24.15
CA TYR A 155 -14.07 0.15 22.92
C TYR A 155 -13.47 -0.50 21.69
N VAL A 156 -12.23 -0.14 21.35
CA VAL A 156 -11.52 -0.69 20.18
C VAL A 156 -10.06 -0.94 20.55
N VAL A 157 -9.43 -1.90 19.87
CA VAL A 157 -7.97 -2.07 19.84
C VAL A 157 -7.44 -1.38 18.60
N VAL A 158 -6.33 -0.64 18.74
CA VAL A 158 -5.68 0.10 17.65
C VAL A 158 -4.20 -0.26 17.53
N SER A 159 -3.68 -0.32 16.30
CA SER A 159 -2.25 -0.27 16.04
C SER A 159 -1.77 1.18 15.92
N SER A 160 -0.84 1.58 16.76
CA SER A 160 -0.14 2.87 16.69
C SER A 160 0.66 3.05 15.40
N ARG A 161 1.01 1.96 14.70
CA ARG A 161 1.75 2.01 13.44
C ARG A 161 0.83 2.20 12.23
N THR A 162 -0.23 1.39 12.13
CA THR A 162 -1.10 1.39 10.94
C THR A 162 -2.34 2.26 11.12
N GLY A 163 -2.62 2.70 12.35
CA GLY A 163 -3.85 3.42 12.72
C GLY A 163 -5.12 2.59 12.58
N TYR A 164 -5.02 1.35 12.11
CA TYR A 164 -6.17 0.47 11.98
C TYR A 164 -6.65 0.08 13.38
N PHE A 165 -7.96 0.11 13.57
CA PHE A 165 -8.61 -0.30 14.79
C PHE A 165 -9.81 -1.19 14.54
N HIS A 166 -10.12 -2.04 15.51
CA HIS A 166 -11.29 -2.92 15.52
C HIS A 166 -11.78 -3.14 16.95
N GLY A 167 -13.08 -3.33 17.14
CA GLY A 167 -13.71 -3.56 18.44
C GLY A 167 -15.04 -4.27 18.29
#